data_AF-A0A257KZF8-F1
#
_entry.id   AF-A0A257KZF8-F1
#
_cell.length_a   1.000
_cell.length_b   1.000
_cell.length_c   1.000
_cell.angle_alpha   90.00
_cell.angle_beta   90.00
_cell.angle_gamma   90.00
#
_symmetry.space_group_name_H-M   'P 1'
#
loop_
_entity.id
_entity.type
_entity.pdbx_description
1 polymer ?
#
loop_
_entity_poly.entity_id
_entity_poly.type
_entity_poly.pdbx_seq_one_letter_code
_entity_poly.pdbx_strand_id
1 'polypeptide(L)'
;AAAEVTLRGGTDEVGSALRDEWTARFSQAGIVVVDAKLTHLAYAPEIAGTMLRRQQAEAVVAARAKIVQGAVGMVEMALKGLEARGLVSLDDERKAAMVSNLLVVLCSDHDATPVVNAGTLYN
;
A
#
# COMPACT_ATOMS: atom_id res chain seq x y z
N ALA A 1 5.55 10.71 -0.33
CA ALA A 1 6.85 10.11 -0.67
C ALA A 1 7.06 10.29 -2.16
N ALA A 2 8.20 10.84 -2.59
CA ALA A 2 8.52 10.93 -4.01
C ALA A 2 8.56 9.51 -4.59
N ALA A 3 7.91 9.29 -5.73
CA ALA A 3 7.93 8.00 -6.39
C ALA A 3 9.37 7.67 -6.77
N GLU A 4 9.85 6.49 -6.37
CA GLU A 4 11.16 5.99 -6.77
C GLU A 4 11.22 5.89 -8.30
N VAL A 5 12.29 6.39 -8.90
CA VAL A 5 12.48 6.39 -10.35
C VAL A 5 12.72 4.96 -10.80
N THR A 6 11.72 4.34 -11.41
CA THR A 6 11.83 3.00 -11.98
C THR A 6 11.91 3.07 -13.50
N LEU A 7 12.46 2.04 -14.15
CA LEU A 7 12.48 1.95 -15.62
C LEU A 7 11.08 2.02 -16.25
N ARG A 8 10.03 1.66 -15.49
CA ARG A 8 8.63 1.71 -15.93
C ARG A 8 7.92 3.02 -15.56
N GLY A 9 8.26 3.66 -14.44
CA GLY A 9 7.60 4.87 -13.94
C GLY A 9 8.34 6.18 -14.18
N GLY A 10 9.61 6.12 -14.59
CA GLY A 10 10.50 7.26 -14.83
C GLY A 10 11.08 7.27 -16.24
N THR A 11 10.27 6.94 -17.25
CA THR A 11 10.73 6.79 -18.65
C THR A 11 11.39 8.04 -19.20
N ASP A 12 10.90 9.22 -18.81
CA ASP A 12 11.42 10.51 -19.30
C ASP A 12 12.79 10.82 -18.67
N GLU A 13 12.94 10.56 -17.37
CA GLU A 13 14.20 10.78 -16.64
C GLU A 13 15.28 9.80 -17.10
N VAL A 14 14.92 8.53 -17.28
CA VAL A 14 15.79 7.50 -17.86
C VAL A 14 16.14 7.83 -19.31
N GLY A 15 15.19 8.33 -20.10
CA GLY A 15 15.41 8.73 -21.48
C GLY A 15 16.40 9.90 -21.60
N SER A 16 16.26 10.92 -20.73
CA SER A 16 17.23 12.02 -20.67
C SER A 16 18.62 11.52 -20.28
N ALA A 17 18.72 10.68 -19.25
CA ALA A 17 20.00 10.12 -18.82
C ALA A 17 20.67 9.29 -19.93
N LEU A 18 19.90 8.48 -20.66
CA LEU A 18 20.39 7.71 -21.81
C LEU A 18 20.86 8.62 -22.95
N ARG A 19 20.10 9.67 -23.27
CA ARG A 19 20.47 10.63 -24.31
C ARG A 19 21.79 11.31 -23.98
N ASP A 20 21.96 11.75 -22.73
CA ASP A 20 23.15 12.47 -22.30
C ASP A 20 24.39 11.55 -22.34
N GLU A 21 24.26 10.30 -21.88
CA GLU A 21 25.31 9.28 -21.95
C GLU A 21 25.70 8.94 -23.40
N TRP A 22 24.71 8.75 -24.28
CA TRP A 22 24.96 8.46 -25.69
C TRP A 22 25.58 9.65 -26.42
N THR A 23 25.14 10.87 -26.11
CA THR A 23 25.73 12.10 -26.68
C THR A 23 27.20 12.19 -26.30
N ALA A 24 27.55 11.91 -25.04
CA ALA A 24 28.94 11.90 -24.60
C ALA A 24 29.79 10.88 -25.38
N ARG A 25 29.27 9.65 -25.57
CA ARG A 25 29.97 8.58 -26.30
C ARG A 25 30.13 8.84 -27.78
N PHE A 26 29.10 9.39 -28.43
CA PHE A 26 29.11 9.62 -29.87
C PHE A 26 29.67 10.97 -30.29
N SER A 27 29.99 11.84 -29.34
CA SER A 27 30.59 13.17 -29.58
C SER A 27 31.83 13.13 -30.48
N GLN A 28 32.71 12.14 -30.28
CA GLN A 28 33.94 11.97 -31.08
C GLN A 28 33.66 11.65 -32.55
N ALA A 29 32.52 11.05 -32.85
CA ALA A 29 32.09 10.71 -34.20
C ALA A 29 31.29 11.85 -34.87
N GLY A 30 31.03 12.97 -34.16
CA GLY A 30 30.23 14.08 -34.66
C GLY A 30 28.73 13.76 -34.79
N ILE A 31 28.25 12.71 -34.12
CA ILE A 31 26.84 12.29 -34.17
C ILE A 31 26.07 12.99 -33.06
N VAL A 32 24.92 13.57 -33.41
CA VAL A 32 24.00 14.24 -32.48
C VAL A 32 22.84 13.31 -32.12
N VAL A 33 22.65 13.05 -30.82
CA VAL A 33 21.55 12.23 -30.31
C VAL A 33 20.37 13.14 -29.95
N VAL A 34 19.29 13.05 -30.73
CA VAL A 34 18.10 13.88 -30.54
C VAL A 34 17.18 13.32 -29.45
N ASP A 35 17.03 12.01 -29.39
CA ASP A 35 16.11 11.31 -28.48
C ASP A 35 16.65 9.91 -28.13
N ALA A 36 16.31 9.40 -26.95
CA ALA A 36 16.66 8.08 -26.48
C ALA A 36 15.50 7.47 -25.69
N LYS A 37 14.98 6.33 -26.16
CA LYS A 37 13.81 5.67 -25.58
C LYS A 37 14.01 4.16 -25.46
N LEU A 38 13.51 3.60 -24.36
CA LEU A 38 13.40 2.16 -24.19
C LEU A 38 12.24 1.63 -25.03
N THR A 39 12.54 0.79 -26.03
CA THR A 39 11.52 0.21 -26.93
C THR A 39 10.88 -1.04 -26.37
N HIS A 40 11.60 -1.83 -25.58
CA HIS A 40 11.10 -3.07 -25.00
C HIS A 40 11.61 -3.23 -23.56
N LEU A 41 10.69 -3.28 -22.61
CA LEU A 41 10.97 -3.53 -21.20
C LEU A 41 10.07 -4.67 -20.71
N ALA A 42 10.62 -5.87 -20.64
CA ALA A 42 9.93 -7.05 -20.15
C ALA A 42 10.82 -7.83 -19.19
N TYR A 43 10.19 -8.54 -18.26
CA TYR A 43 10.87 -9.55 -17.48
C TYR A 43 11.23 -10.75 -18.35
N ALA A 44 12.33 -11.43 -18.01
CA ALA A 44 12.68 -12.69 -18.66
C ALA A 44 11.61 -13.77 -18.37
N PRO A 45 11.35 -14.71 -19.30
CA PRO A 45 10.30 -15.72 -19.13
C PRO A 45 10.41 -16.53 -17.83
N GLU A 46 11.64 -16.82 -17.40
CA GLU A 46 11.96 -17.62 -16.21
C GLU A 46 11.51 -16.94 -14.91
N ILE A 47 11.43 -15.61 -14.90
CA ILE A 47 11.10 -14.80 -13.72
C ILE A 47 9.78 -14.04 -13.85
N ALA A 48 9.16 -14.00 -15.02
CA ALA A 48 7.93 -13.24 -15.24
C ALA A 48 6.82 -13.65 -14.27
N GLY A 49 6.65 -14.95 -14.03
CA GLY A 49 5.63 -15.48 -13.12
C GLY A 49 5.93 -15.24 -11.64
N THR A 50 7.20 -15.18 -11.23
CA THR A 50 7.56 -14.86 -9.83
C THR A 50 7.46 -13.35 -9.58
N MET A 51 7.88 -12.54 -10.55
CA MET A 51 7.78 -11.08 -10.49
C MET A 51 6.34 -10.61 -10.46
N LEU A 52 5.46 -11.18 -11.31
CA LEU A 52 4.03 -10.85 -11.29
C LEU A 52 3.39 -11.18 -9.94
N ARG A 53 3.68 -12.36 -9.38
CA ARG A 53 3.18 -12.75 -8.06
C ARG A 53 3.65 -11.80 -6.96
N ARG A 54 4.92 -11.38 -7.00
CA ARG A 54 5.46 -10.41 -6.05
C ARG A 54 4.75 -9.05 -6.16
N GLN A 55 4.56 -8.54 -7.37
CA GLN A 55 3.85 -7.27 -7.60
C GLN A 55 2.40 -7.34 -7.13
N GLN A 56 1.72 -8.46 -7.38
CA GLN A 56 0.37 -8.67 -6.87
C GLN A 56 0.34 -8.73 -5.34
N ALA A 57 1.28 -9.43 -4.71
CA ALA A 57 1.38 -9.47 -3.25
C ALA A 57 1.61 -8.07 -2.65
N GLU A 58 2.51 -7.29 -3.22
CA GLU A 58 2.75 -5.89 -2.83
C GLU A 58 1.48 -5.03 -3.00
N ALA A 59 0.77 -5.17 -4.11
CA ALA A 59 -0.49 -4.45 -4.36
C ALA A 59 -1.60 -4.85 -3.38
N VAL A 60 -1.74 -6.14 -3.07
CA VAL A 60 -2.70 -6.65 -2.08
C VAL A 60 -2.39 -6.10 -0.70
N VAL A 61 -1.12 -6.11 -0.29
CA VAL A 61 -0.69 -5.55 1.00
C VAL A 61 -0.97 -4.05 1.05
N ALA A 62 -0.66 -3.30 -0.02
CA ALA A 62 -0.93 -1.88 -0.09
C ALA A 62 -2.44 -1.56 0.02
N ALA A 63 -3.28 -2.34 -0.67
CA ALA A 63 -4.73 -2.21 -0.56
C ALA A 63 -5.22 -2.50 0.88
N ARG A 64 -4.73 -3.58 1.49
CA ARG A 64 -5.07 -3.95 2.88
C ARG A 64 -4.62 -2.90 3.89
N ALA A 65 -3.43 -2.32 3.73
CA ALA A 65 -2.97 -1.23 4.58
C ALA A 65 -3.91 -0.02 4.52
N LYS A 66 -4.41 0.33 3.34
CA LYS A 66 -5.36 1.44 3.16
C LYS A 66 -6.71 1.16 3.82
N ILE A 67 -7.21 -0.08 3.75
CA ILE A 67 -8.44 -0.51 4.43
C ILE A 67 -8.28 -0.36 5.95
N VAL A 68 -7.19 -0.90 6.51
CA VAL A 68 -6.92 -0.83 7.95
C VAL A 68 -6.79 0.62 8.44
N GLN A 69 -6.12 1.49 7.68
CA GLN A 69 -6.04 2.92 8.02
C GLN A 69 -7.43 3.57 8.10
N GLY A 70 -8.30 3.29 7.14
CA GLY A 70 -9.69 3.77 7.17
C GLY A 70 -10.47 3.21 8.36
N ALA A 71 -10.33 1.92 8.64
CA ALA A 71 -11.00 1.26 9.75
C ALA A 71 -10.59 1.82 11.12
N VAL A 72 -9.29 2.00 11.36
CA VAL A 72 -8.79 2.61 12.61
C VAL A 72 -9.38 4.01 12.80
N GLY A 73 -9.42 4.82 11.75
CA GLY A 73 -10.03 6.16 11.82
C GLY A 73 -11.54 6.12 12.14
N MET A 74 -12.28 5.19 11.52
CA MET A 74 -13.71 5.00 11.80
C MET A 74 -13.97 4.59 13.26
N VAL A 75 -13.18 3.67 13.80
CA VAL A 75 -13.28 3.22 15.20
C VAL A 75 -12.96 4.36 16.17
N GLU A 76 -11.90 5.11 15.91
CA GLU A 76 -11.51 6.25 16.74
C GLU A 76 -12.62 7.31 16.82
N MET A 77 -13.22 7.66 15.67
CA MET A 77 -14.33 8.61 15.61
C MET A 77 -15.57 8.10 16.37
N ALA A 78 -15.90 6.82 16.25
CA ALA A 78 -17.05 6.23 16.92
C ALA A 78 -16.88 6.24 18.46
N LEU A 79 -15.71 5.84 18.96
CA LEU A 79 -15.42 5.85 20.41
C LEU A 79 -15.49 7.25 21.00
N LYS A 80 -14.84 8.23 20.36
CA LYS A 80 -14.87 9.63 20.79
C LYS A 80 -16.31 10.17 20.81
N GLY A 81 -17.13 9.81 19.83
CA GLY A 81 -18.53 10.20 19.76
C GLY A 81 -19.39 9.61 20.89
N LEU A 82 -19.15 8.35 21.29
CA LEU A 82 -19.85 7.70 22.39
C LEU A 82 -19.44 8.27 23.76
N GLU A 83 -18.15 8.51 23.97
CA GLU A 83 -17.61 9.14 25.18
C GLU A 83 -18.14 10.57 25.34
N ALA A 84 -18.13 11.38 24.27
CA ALA A 84 -18.63 12.76 24.30
C ALA A 84 -20.13 12.87 24.62
N ARG A 85 -20.91 11.82 24.29
CA ARG A 85 -22.34 11.72 24.63
C ARG A 85 -22.59 11.15 26.04
N GLY A 86 -21.53 10.76 26.75
CA GLY A 86 -21.64 10.12 28.07
C GLY A 86 -22.34 8.76 28.04
N LEU A 87 -22.43 8.12 26.87
CA LEU A 87 -23.17 6.86 26.70
C LEU A 87 -22.37 5.65 27.21
N VAL A 88 -21.04 5.77 27.27
CA VAL A 88 -20.14 4.68 27.66
C VAL A 88 -18.95 5.25 28.43
N SER A 89 -18.61 4.63 29.55
CA SER A 89 -17.34 4.80 30.25
C SER A 89 -16.55 3.50 30.12
N LEU A 90 -15.48 3.53 29.33
CA LEU A 90 -14.62 2.37 29.10
C LEU A 90 -13.34 2.53 29.89
N ASP A 91 -12.97 1.48 30.62
CA ASP A 91 -11.58 1.31 31.05
C ASP A 91 -10.71 0.93 29.82
N ASP A 92 -9.39 1.01 29.98
CA ASP A 92 -8.44 0.77 28.89
C ASP A 92 -8.56 -0.65 28.32
N GLU A 93 -8.92 -1.62 29.16
CA GLU A 93 -9.06 -3.03 28.77
C GLU A 93 -10.31 -3.26 27.90
N ARG A 94 -11.46 -2.69 28.27
CA ARG A 94 -12.70 -2.72 27.47
C ARG A 94 -12.55 -1.92 26.18
N LYS A 95 -11.83 -0.80 26.22
CA LYS A 95 -11.53 -0.02 25.00
C LYS A 95 -10.70 -0.87 24.03
N ALA A 96 -9.64 -1.55 24.49
CA ALA A 96 -8.84 -2.43 23.65
C ALA A 96 -9.65 -3.59 23.05
N ALA A 97 -10.50 -4.24 23.86
CA ALA A 97 -11.39 -5.30 23.39
C ALA A 97 -12.39 -4.82 22.33
N MET A 98 -12.98 -3.64 22.53
CA MET A 98 -13.95 -3.09 21.59
C MET A 98 -13.30 -2.64 20.27
N VAL A 99 -12.11 -2.04 20.34
CA VAL A 99 -11.30 -1.71 19.16
C VAL A 99 -10.96 -2.96 18.36
N SER A 100 -10.50 -4.02 19.02
CA SER A 100 -10.20 -5.31 18.37
C SER A 100 -11.42 -5.86 17.64
N ASN A 101 -12.57 -5.93 18.32
CA ASN A 101 -13.80 -6.44 17.72
C ASN A 101 -14.27 -5.62 16.52
N LEU A 102 -14.22 -4.28 16.63
CA LEU A 102 -14.61 -3.40 15.54
C LEU A 102 -13.65 -3.49 14.35
N LEU A 103 -12.34 -3.60 14.59
CA LEU A 103 -11.35 -3.77 13.53
C LEU A 103 -11.52 -5.11 12.82
N VAL A 104 -11.83 -6.19 13.54
CA VAL A 104 -12.12 -7.49 12.92
C VAL A 104 -13.34 -7.39 12.00
N VAL A 105 -14.41 -6.72 12.44
CA VAL A 105 -15.64 -6.53 11.63
C VAL A 105 -15.41 -5.61 10.42
N LEU A 106 -14.64 -4.53 10.58
CA LEU A 106 -14.40 -3.56 9.50
C LEU A 106 -13.36 -4.02 8.47
N CYS A 107 -12.42 -4.88 8.87
CA CYS A 107 -11.34 -5.36 8.02
C CYS A 107 -11.52 -6.81 7.53
N SER A 108 -12.61 -7.50 7.89
CA SER A 108 -12.87 -8.86 7.43
C SER A 108 -13.30 -8.88 5.96
N ASP A 109 -12.64 -9.73 5.15
CA ASP A 109 -12.96 -9.99 3.72
C ASP A 109 -14.22 -10.88 3.53
N HIS A 110 -14.83 -11.36 4.62
CA HIS A 110 -16.07 -12.15 4.62
C HIS A 110 -17.07 -11.51 5.56
N ASP A 111 -18.36 -11.77 5.33
CA ASP A 111 -19.41 -11.45 6.31
C ASP A 111 -18.97 -11.99 7.67
N ALA A 112 -18.70 -11.09 8.61
CA ALA A 112 -18.20 -11.45 9.92
C ALA A 112 -19.19 -12.43 10.56
N THR A 113 -18.80 -13.69 10.74
CA THR A 113 -19.52 -14.66 11.58
C THR A 113 -18.95 -14.51 12.99
N PRO A 114 -19.59 -13.72 13.86
CA PRO A 114 -18.94 -13.36 15.10
C PRO A 114 -19.08 -14.55 16.05
N VAL A 115 -17.96 -15.15 16.44
CA VAL A 115 -17.91 -15.85 17.72
C VAL A 115 -17.73 -14.76 18.77
N VAL A 116 -18.83 -14.10 19.13
CA VAL A 116 -18.85 -13.10 20.22
C VAL A 116 -18.52 -13.86 21.50
N ASN A 117 -17.25 -13.94 21.85
CA ASN A 117 -16.87 -14.32 23.20
C ASN A 117 -17.07 -13.08 24.07
N ALA A 118 -18.32 -12.90 24.51
CA ALA A 118 -18.62 -12.06 25.66
C ALA A 118 -18.00 -12.78 26.87
N GLY A 119 -16.70 -12.53 27.08
CA GLY A 119 -15.96 -13.01 28.25
C GLY A 119 -16.86 -12.87 29.48
N THR A 120 -17.02 -13.99 30.18
CA THR A 120 -18.01 -14.19 31.24
C THR A 120 -18.08 -12.97 32.15
N LEU A 121 -19.25 -12.33 32.19
CA LEU A 121 -19.58 -11.37 33.22
C LEU A 121 -19.48 -12.08 34.58
N TYR A 122 -18.52 -11.66 35.41
CA TYR A 122 -18.32 -11.97 36.84
C TYR A 122 -17.65 -13.30 37.22
N ASN A 123 -16.46 -13.17 37.84
CA ASN A 123 -16.24 -13.56 39.23
C ASN A 123 -15.91 -12.29 40.03
#